data_AF-A0A7X7QYR9-F1
#
_entry.id   AF-A0A7X7QYR9-F1
#
_cell.length_a   1.000
_cell.length_b   1.000
_cell.length_c   1.000
_cell.angle_alpha   90.00
_cell.angle_beta   90.00
_cell.angle_gamma   90.00
#
_symmetry.space_group_name_H-M   'P 1'
#
loop_
_entity.id
_entity.type
_entity.pdbx_description
1 polymer ?
#
loop_
_entity_poly.entity_id
_entity_poly.type
_entity_poly.pdbx_seq_one_letter_code
_entity_poly.pdbx_strand_id
1 'polypeptide(L)'
;MSYSPQKPYNDLPLLPPKACLETNAVLKNLEDYIHADDETDPLIKLAAIHYQFEAIHPFADGNGRTGRIVNILYLVSQGLLELPVLYLSSYIIKRKNDYYKLLRLVTEKAEWEPWTLFMLDAIESTAVSTRSRIVAIRELMAQTLERAKNELPSRVYSKELIEILFHQPYSKVQFLVEAGIAERKTAADYLKELEKIGVLKS
;
A
#
# COMPACT_ATOMS: atom_id res chain seq x y z
N MET A 1 -17.16 -3.62 29.96
CA MET A 1 -15.90 -4.19 30.49
C MET A 1 -14.94 -3.04 30.72
N SER A 2 -14.42 -2.89 31.95
CA SER A 2 -13.51 -1.79 32.30
C SER A 2 -12.12 -2.06 31.73
N TYR A 3 -11.53 -1.08 31.05
CA TYR A 3 -10.17 -1.16 30.51
C TYR A 3 -9.16 -1.33 31.66
N SER A 4 -8.31 -2.34 31.58
CA SER A 4 -7.22 -2.57 32.55
C SER A 4 -5.89 -2.53 31.82
N PRO A 5 -5.01 -1.57 32.13
CA PRO A 5 -3.71 -1.43 31.48
C PRO A 5 -2.72 -2.56 31.82
N GLN A 6 -3.05 -3.44 32.78
CA GLN A 6 -2.22 -4.61 33.12
C GLN A 6 -2.67 -5.92 32.45
N LYS A 7 -3.80 -5.92 31.73
CA LYS A 7 -4.27 -7.09 30.98
C LYS A 7 -4.09 -6.86 29.48
N PRO A 8 -3.17 -7.58 28.80
CA PRO A 8 -3.07 -7.54 27.35
C PRO A 8 -4.41 -7.91 26.71
N TYR A 9 -4.81 -7.18 25.66
CA TYR A 9 -6.11 -7.29 25.01
C TYR A 9 -6.28 -8.57 24.16
N ASN A 10 -5.27 -9.45 24.09
CA ASN A 10 -5.29 -10.65 23.26
C ASN A 10 -4.34 -11.71 23.84
N ASP A 11 -4.82 -12.95 24.00
CA ASP A 11 -4.01 -14.16 24.26
C ASP A 11 -3.24 -14.57 22.98
N LEU A 12 -2.39 -13.68 22.47
CA LEU A 12 -1.41 -14.03 21.44
C LEU A 12 -0.10 -14.42 22.12
N PRO A 13 0.58 -15.50 21.69
CA PRO A 13 1.89 -15.85 22.24
C PRO A 13 2.87 -14.68 22.06
N LEU A 14 3.70 -14.45 23.09
CA LEU A 14 4.77 -13.46 23.05
C LEU A 14 5.80 -13.85 21.99
N LEU A 15 5.87 -13.05 20.92
CA LEU A 15 7.02 -12.99 20.01
C LEU A 15 7.63 -11.57 20.15
N PRO A 16 8.97 -11.38 20.27
CA PRO A 16 10.10 -12.34 20.30
C PRO A 16 10.90 -12.30 21.66
N PRO A 17 12.09 -12.97 21.81
CA PRO A 17 12.83 -13.11 23.07
C PRO A 17 13.34 -11.81 23.70
N LYS A 18 13.54 -11.81 25.02
CA LYS A 18 14.00 -10.66 25.83
C LYS A 18 15.43 -10.16 25.57
N ALA A 19 16.25 -10.83 24.76
CA ALA A 19 17.67 -10.50 24.59
C ALA A 19 17.98 -9.87 23.22
N CYS A 20 18.60 -8.69 23.23
CA CYS A 20 18.90 -7.85 22.07
C CYS A 20 20.08 -8.34 21.20
N LEU A 21 20.51 -9.61 21.32
CA LEU A 21 21.80 -10.06 20.79
C LEU A 21 21.72 -10.98 19.57
N GLU A 22 20.60 -11.63 19.30
CA GLU A 22 20.46 -12.49 18.11
C GLU A 22 19.79 -11.77 16.93
N THR A 23 19.15 -10.63 17.15
CA THR A 23 18.40 -9.91 16.12
C THR A 23 19.29 -9.42 14.98
N ASN A 24 20.49 -8.89 15.26
CA ASN A 24 21.34 -8.31 14.22
C ASN A 24 21.92 -9.37 13.28
N ALA A 25 22.38 -10.50 13.80
CA ALA A 25 22.91 -11.59 12.97
C ALA A 25 21.80 -12.23 12.12
N VAL A 26 20.61 -12.42 12.70
CA VAL A 26 19.47 -13.00 11.97
C VAL A 26 18.89 -12.01 10.96
N LEU A 27 18.87 -10.71 11.27
CA LEU A 27 18.54 -9.67 10.29
C LEU A 27 19.56 -9.60 9.16
N LYS A 28 20.85 -9.73 9.47
CA LYS A 28 21.89 -9.77 8.45
C LYS A 28 21.72 -11.00 7.56
N ASN A 29 21.39 -12.16 8.12
CA ASN A 29 21.06 -13.35 7.34
C ASN A 29 19.85 -13.14 6.43
N LEU A 30 18.80 -12.44 6.91
CA LEU A 30 17.64 -12.10 6.08
C LEU A 30 18.02 -11.11 4.96
N GLU A 31 18.84 -10.10 5.26
CA GLU A 31 19.38 -9.17 4.25
C GLU A 31 20.20 -9.89 3.19
N ASP A 32 21.11 -10.78 3.60
CA ASP A 32 21.90 -11.60 2.69
C ASP A 32 21.00 -12.50 1.84
N TYR A 33 19.96 -13.09 2.43
CA TYR A 33 18.96 -13.86 1.69
C TYR A 33 18.22 -12.99 0.67
N ILE A 34 17.77 -11.79 1.04
CA ILE A 34 17.10 -10.84 0.13
C ILE A 34 17.96 -10.53 -1.11
N HIS A 35 19.27 -10.42 -0.93
CA HIS A 35 20.22 -10.08 -2.00
C HIS A 35 20.88 -11.28 -2.69
N ALA A 36 20.65 -12.50 -2.20
CA ALA A 36 21.23 -13.68 -2.81
C ALA A 36 20.78 -13.83 -4.27
N ASP A 37 21.76 -14.03 -5.15
CA ASP A 37 21.53 -14.42 -6.54
C ASP A 37 21.34 -15.94 -6.57
N ASP A 38 20.08 -16.36 -6.55
CA ASP A 38 19.68 -17.76 -6.56
C ASP A 38 18.57 -17.98 -7.59
N GLU A 39 18.32 -19.23 -7.98
CA GLU A 39 17.33 -19.58 -9.01
C GLU A 39 15.88 -19.56 -8.48
N THR A 40 15.63 -19.08 -7.26
CA THR A 40 14.29 -19.06 -6.67
C THR A 40 13.46 -17.97 -7.32
N ASP A 41 12.22 -18.29 -7.69
CA ASP A 41 11.26 -17.29 -8.16
C ASP A 41 11.12 -16.16 -7.12
N PRO A 42 11.20 -14.88 -7.53
CA PRO A 42 11.16 -13.78 -6.58
C PRO A 42 9.88 -13.74 -5.73
N LEU A 43 8.72 -14.19 -6.23
CA LEU A 43 7.48 -14.17 -5.44
C LEU A 43 7.47 -15.25 -4.35
N ILE A 44 8.09 -16.41 -4.61
CA ILE A 44 8.33 -17.44 -3.59
C ILE A 44 9.28 -16.88 -2.53
N LYS A 45 10.36 -16.25 -2.97
CA LYS A 45 11.35 -15.63 -2.08
C LYS A 45 10.72 -14.51 -1.23
N LEU A 46 9.82 -13.70 -1.80
CA LEU A 46 9.05 -12.70 -1.07
C LEU A 46 8.22 -13.32 0.06
N ALA A 47 7.56 -14.46 -0.18
CA ALA A 47 6.80 -15.14 0.87
C ALA A 47 7.71 -15.55 2.04
N ALA A 48 8.89 -16.08 1.75
CA ALA A 48 9.89 -16.44 2.76
C ALA A 48 10.43 -15.21 3.50
N ILE A 49 10.79 -14.13 2.79
CA ILE A 49 11.23 -12.86 3.35
C ILE A 49 10.19 -12.31 4.33
N HIS A 50 8.92 -12.31 3.93
CA HIS A 50 7.84 -11.78 4.74
C HIS A 50 7.67 -12.58 6.04
N TYR A 51 7.63 -13.91 5.95
CA TYR A 51 7.56 -14.77 7.13
C TYR A 51 8.75 -14.52 8.05
N GLN A 52 9.97 -14.52 7.50
CA GLN A 52 11.19 -14.42 8.29
C GLN A 52 11.25 -13.08 9.03
N PHE A 53 10.85 -11.98 8.38
CA PHE A 53 10.78 -10.67 9.02
C PHE A 53 9.80 -10.63 10.19
N GLU A 54 8.59 -11.18 10.00
CA GLU A 54 7.56 -11.23 11.05
C GLU A 54 7.96 -12.15 12.21
N ALA A 55 8.70 -13.24 11.92
CA ALA A 55 9.21 -14.18 12.90
C ALA A 55 10.36 -13.61 13.74
N ILE A 56 11.29 -12.86 13.11
CA ILE A 56 12.37 -12.15 13.80
C ILE A 56 11.78 -11.07 14.72
N HIS A 57 10.78 -10.35 14.24
CA HIS A 57 10.09 -9.29 14.97
C HIS A 57 11.06 -8.23 15.58
N PRO A 58 11.91 -7.58 14.75
CA PRO A 58 13.10 -6.88 15.22
C PRO A 58 12.85 -5.58 16.03
N PHE A 59 11.66 -5.00 15.95
CA PHE A 59 11.34 -3.71 16.56
C PHE A 59 10.38 -3.86 17.74
N ALA A 60 10.36 -2.87 18.64
CA ALA A 60 9.41 -2.85 19.75
C ALA A 60 7.95 -2.60 19.30
N ASP A 61 7.77 -1.85 18.21
CA ASP A 61 6.49 -1.65 17.53
C ASP A 61 6.76 -1.46 16.02
N GLY A 62 5.75 -1.72 15.21
CA GLY A 62 5.78 -1.43 13.78
C GLY A 62 6.22 -2.58 12.89
N ASN A 63 6.57 -3.75 13.43
CA ASN A 63 7.03 -4.91 12.65
C ASN A 63 6.11 -5.23 11.47
N GLY A 64 4.81 -5.40 11.73
CA GLY A 64 3.84 -5.66 10.66
C GLY A 64 3.82 -4.60 9.56
N ARG A 65 4.00 -3.31 9.91
CA ARG A 65 4.04 -2.21 8.93
C ARG A 65 5.33 -2.26 8.12
N THR A 66 6.47 -2.45 8.79
CA THR A 66 7.78 -2.53 8.14
C THR A 66 7.90 -3.76 7.25
N GLY A 67 7.48 -4.94 7.71
CA GLY A 67 7.51 -6.17 6.91
C GLY A 67 6.72 -6.06 5.62
N ARG A 68 5.57 -5.38 5.66
CA ARG A 68 4.78 -5.09 4.45
C ARG A 68 5.46 -4.09 3.51
N ILE A 69 6.17 -3.10 4.04
CA ILE A 69 6.97 -2.17 3.22
C ILE A 69 8.13 -2.93 2.56
N VAL A 70 8.83 -3.80 3.30
CA VAL A 70 9.92 -4.64 2.78
C VAL A 70 9.46 -5.47 1.58
N ASN A 71 8.28 -6.09 1.62
CA ASN A 71 7.75 -6.85 0.48
C ASN A 71 7.62 -5.98 -0.78
N ILE A 72 7.08 -4.76 -0.65
CA ILE A 72 6.89 -3.87 -1.80
C ILE A 72 8.23 -3.37 -2.33
N LEU A 73 9.16 -3.00 -1.45
CA LEU A 73 10.50 -2.57 -1.85
C LEU A 73 11.27 -3.70 -2.54
N TYR A 74 11.10 -4.95 -2.08
CA TYR A 74 11.68 -6.12 -2.71
C TYR A 74 11.12 -6.35 -4.12
N LEU A 75 9.81 -6.23 -4.33
CA LEU A 75 9.24 -6.32 -5.69
C LEU A 75 9.80 -5.25 -6.63
N VAL A 76 10.02 -4.05 -6.11
CA VAL A 76 10.64 -2.96 -6.89
C VAL A 76 12.11 -3.25 -7.19
N SER A 77 12.88 -3.74 -6.22
CA SER A 77 14.29 -4.06 -6.43
C SER A 77 14.50 -5.23 -7.41
N GLN A 78 13.56 -6.16 -7.49
CA GLN A 78 13.55 -7.26 -8.45
C GLN A 78 12.99 -6.87 -9.83
N GLY A 79 12.60 -5.60 -10.03
CA GLY A 79 12.05 -5.13 -11.31
C GLY A 79 10.64 -5.67 -11.65
N LEU A 80 9.97 -6.33 -10.69
CA LEU A 80 8.59 -6.81 -10.87
C LEU A 80 7.55 -5.68 -10.71
N LEU A 81 7.93 -4.58 -10.06
CA LEU A 81 7.15 -3.35 -9.97
C LEU A 81 8.03 -2.13 -10.28
N GLU A 82 7.57 -1.27 -11.18
CA GLU A 82 8.21 0.04 -11.41
C GLU A 82 7.87 1.03 -10.28
N LEU A 83 6.65 0.94 -9.74
CA LEU A 83 6.14 1.81 -8.69
C LEU A 83 5.52 0.99 -7.55
N PRO A 84 5.62 1.44 -6.29
CA PRO A 84 5.13 0.72 -5.11
C PRO A 84 3.60 0.82 -4.94
N VAL A 85 2.83 0.43 -5.94
CA VAL A 85 1.36 0.64 -6.02
C VAL A 85 0.52 -0.59 -5.64
N LEU A 86 1.16 -1.74 -5.39
CA LEU A 86 0.46 -2.97 -5.05
C LEU A 86 -0.09 -2.90 -3.62
N TYR A 87 -1.41 -3.00 -3.45
CA TYR A 87 -2.06 -2.92 -2.14
C TYR A 87 -2.19 -4.30 -1.45
N LEU A 88 -1.06 -4.98 -1.28
CA LEU A 88 -0.98 -6.35 -0.72
C LEU A 88 -1.68 -6.47 0.64
N SER A 89 -1.55 -5.44 1.48
CA SER A 89 -2.16 -5.38 2.82
C SER A 89 -3.68 -5.63 2.80
N SER A 90 -4.38 -5.25 1.73
CA SER A 90 -5.84 -5.39 1.65
C SER A 90 -6.30 -6.84 1.71
N TYR A 91 -5.54 -7.76 1.12
CA TYR A 91 -5.85 -9.19 1.15
C TYR A 91 -5.59 -9.76 2.55
N ILE A 92 -4.42 -9.45 3.12
CA ILE A 92 -4.00 -9.89 4.46
C ILE A 92 -5.00 -9.42 5.52
N ILE A 93 -5.45 -8.16 5.48
CA ILE A 93 -6.41 -7.62 6.45
C ILE A 93 -7.76 -8.35 6.36
N LYS A 94 -8.25 -8.63 5.15
CA LYS A 94 -9.51 -9.37 4.95
C LYS A 94 -9.43 -10.82 5.42
N ARG A 95 -8.23 -11.42 5.38
CA ARG A 95 -7.97 -12.82 5.76
C ARG A 95 -7.02 -12.93 6.95
N LYS A 96 -7.15 -12.02 7.91
CA LYS A 96 -6.22 -11.87 9.05
C LYS A 96 -6.06 -13.16 9.86
N ASN A 97 -7.15 -13.91 10.04
CA ASN A 97 -7.11 -15.18 10.78
C ASN A 97 -6.29 -16.24 10.04
N ASP A 98 -6.49 -16.38 8.72
CA ASP A 98 -5.74 -17.32 7.89
C ASP A 98 -4.27 -16.95 7.86
N TYR A 99 -3.96 -15.66 7.72
CA TYR A 99 -2.60 -15.14 7.75
C TYR A 99 -1.83 -15.55 9.02
N TYR A 100 -2.38 -15.30 10.21
CA TYR A 100 -1.71 -15.68 11.46
C TYR A 100 -1.67 -17.19 11.68
N LYS A 101 -2.71 -17.90 11.25
CA LYS A 101 -2.73 -19.37 11.29
C LYS A 101 -1.58 -19.94 10.45
N LEU A 102 -1.41 -19.46 9.22
CA LEU A 102 -0.38 -19.95 8.30
C LEU A 102 1.03 -19.58 8.76
N LEU A 103 1.26 -18.36 9.27
CA LEU A 103 2.53 -18.00 9.92
C LEU A 103 2.90 -18.99 11.03
N ARG A 104 1.93 -19.29 11.90
CA ARG A 104 2.13 -20.22 13.02
C ARG A 104 2.46 -21.64 12.53
N LEU A 105 1.80 -22.11 11.48
CA LEU A 105 2.04 -23.45 10.91
C LEU A 105 3.44 -23.58 10.30
N VAL A 106 3.99 -22.51 9.71
CA VAL A 106 5.40 -22.50 9.28
C VAL A 106 6.32 -22.67 10.48
N THR A 107 6.10 -21.93 11.57
CA THR A 107 6.94 -22.02 12.78
C THR A 107 6.83 -23.36 13.50
N GLU A 108 5.62 -23.90 13.67
CA GLU A 108 5.38 -25.10 14.48
C GLU A 108 5.59 -26.40 13.71
N LYS A 109 5.40 -26.38 12.38
CA LYS A 109 5.30 -27.60 11.56
C LYS A 109 6.06 -27.54 10.24
N ALA A 110 6.77 -26.44 9.95
CA ALA A 110 7.45 -26.22 8.67
C ALA A 110 6.51 -26.34 7.45
N GLU A 111 5.23 -25.99 7.61
CA GLU A 111 4.24 -26.00 6.51
C GLU A 111 4.42 -24.76 5.60
N TRP A 112 5.49 -24.74 4.82
CA TRP A 112 5.84 -23.63 3.91
C TRP A 112 4.95 -23.51 2.68
N GLU A 113 4.47 -24.62 2.14
CA GLU A 113 3.67 -24.63 0.92
C GLU A 113 2.34 -23.87 1.10
N PRO A 114 1.50 -24.15 2.12
CA PRO A 114 0.27 -23.39 2.35
C PRO A 114 0.51 -21.89 2.57
N TRP A 115 1.60 -21.52 3.25
CA TRP A 115 1.98 -20.12 3.43
C TRP A 115 2.36 -19.45 2.11
N THR A 116 3.18 -20.13 1.31
CA THR A 116 3.63 -19.61 0.02
C THR A 116 2.46 -19.41 -0.93
N LEU A 117 1.57 -20.40 -1.04
CA LEU A 117 0.34 -20.30 -1.84
C LEU A 117 -0.55 -19.13 -1.38
N PHE A 118 -0.74 -18.94 -0.08
CA PHE A 118 -1.50 -17.81 0.45
C PHE A 118 -0.90 -16.46 0.04
N MET A 119 0.43 -16.33 0.07
CA MET A 119 1.11 -15.11 -0.34
C MET A 119 1.01 -14.89 -1.85
N LEU A 120 1.10 -15.93 -2.66
CA LEU A 120 0.92 -15.85 -4.12
C LEU A 120 -0.51 -15.44 -4.48
N ASP A 121 -1.53 -16.03 -3.85
CA ASP A 121 -2.94 -15.63 -4.01
C ASP A 121 -3.15 -14.16 -3.62
N ALA A 122 -2.49 -13.70 -2.55
CA ALA A 122 -2.55 -12.32 -2.11
C ALA A 122 -1.97 -11.36 -3.16
N ILE A 123 -0.84 -11.72 -3.76
CA ILE A 123 -0.19 -10.93 -4.82
C ILE A 123 -1.07 -10.90 -6.07
N GLU A 124 -1.54 -12.05 -6.55
CA GLU A 124 -2.41 -12.13 -7.73
C GLU A 124 -3.68 -11.31 -7.54
N SER A 125 -4.41 -11.55 -6.45
CA SER A 125 -5.69 -10.89 -6.16
C SER A 125 -5.52 -9.37 -6.07
N THR A 126 -4.46 -8.90 -5.40
CA THR A 126 -4.22 -7.47 -5.24
C THR A 126 -3.66 -6.82 -6.50
N ALA A 127 -2.89 -7.53 -7.32
CA ALA A 127 -2.41 -7.05 -8.61
C ALA A 127 -3.59 -6.83 -9.57
N VAL A 128 -4.49 -7.82 -9.67
CA VAL A 128 -5.71 -7.71 -10.47
C VAL A 128 -6.59 -6.56 -9.98
N SER A 129 -6.80 -6.44 -8.67
CA SER A 129 -7.63 -5.37 -8.10
C SER A 129 -7.01 -3.97 -8.31
N THR A 130 -5.70 -3.83 -8.10
CA THR A 130 -4.98 -2.57 -8.36
C THR A 130 -5.06 -2.19 -9.83
N ARG A 131 -4.84 -3.13 -10.76
CA ARG A 131 -4.96 -2.88 -12.21
C ARG A 131 -6.36 -2.38 -12.56
N SER A 132 -7.40 -3.08 -12.12
CA SER A 132 -8.79 -2.68 -12.38
C SER A 132 -9.11 -1.30 -11.82
N ARG A 133 -8.57 -0.96 -10.64
CA ARG A 133 -8.73 0.38 -10.06
C ARG A 133 -8.03 1.47 -10.86
N ILE A 134 -6.82 1.22 -11.35
CA ILE A 134 -6.08 2.15 -12.21
C ILE A 134 -6.86 2.40 -13.50
N VAL A 135 -7.40 1.36 -14.13
CA VAL A 135 -8.24 1.48 -15.33
C VAL A 135 -9.47 2.35 -15.04
N ALA A 136 -10.19 2.07 -13.95
CA ALA A 136 -11.36 2.84 -13.55
C ALA A 136 -11.03 4.32 -13.27
N ILE A 137 -9.88 4.62 -12.64
CA ILE A 137 -9.42 5.99 -12.42
C ILE A 137 -9.16 6.70 -13.76
N ARG A 138 -8.53 6.03 -14.72
CA ARG A 138 -8.26 6.60 -16.05
C ARG A 138 -9.56 6.88 -16.82
N GLU A 139 -10.51 5.96 -16.77
CA GLU A 139 -11.83 6.14 -17.39
C GLU A 139 -12.59 7.30 -16.76
N LEU A 140 -12.60 7.39 -15.43
CA LEU A 140 -13.24 8.49 -14.70
C LEU A 140 -12.60 9.84 -15.03
N MET A 141 -11.27 9.89 -15.15
CA MET A 141 -10.54 11.08 -15.57
C MET A 141 -10.92 11.51 -16.98
N ALA A 142 -11.00 10.58 -17.94
CA ALA A 142 -11.42 10.87 -19.30
C ALA A 142 -12.87 11.40 -19.35
N GLN A 143 -13.78 10.78 -18.60
CA GLN A 143 -15.18 11.23 -18.50
C GLN A 143 -15.28 12.62 -17.87
N THR A 144 -14.48 12.90 -16.84
CA THR A 144 -14.46 14.19 -16.15
C THR A 144 -13.87 15.28 -17.03
N LEU A 145 -12.83 14.98 -17.80
CA LEU A 145 -12.28 15.89 -18.81
C LEU A 145 -13.32 16.29 -19.85
N GLU A 146 -14.03 15.32 -20.42
CA GLU A 146 -15.07 15.58 -21.42
C GLU A 146 -16.24 16.38 -20.84
N ARG A 147 -16.69 16.01 -19.63
CA ARG A 147 -17.73 16.75 -18.93
C ARG A 147 -17.33 18.19 -18.64
N ALA A 148 -16.13 18.40 -18.09
CA ALA A 148 -15.60 19.72 -17.78
C ALA A 148 -15.47 20.58 -19.04
N LYS A 149 -15.04 20.00 -20.16
CA LYS A 149 -14.94 20.70 -21.44
C LYS A 149 -16.30 21.20 -21.96
N ASN A 150 -17.36 20.44 -21.72
CA ASN A 150 -18.71 20.76 -22.21
C ASN A 150 -19.49 21.67 -21.25
N GLU A 151 -19.27 21.55 -19.93
CA GLU A 151 -20.07 22.25 -18.91
C GLU A 151 -19.36 23.47 -18.29
N LEU A 152 -18.02 23.57 -18.32
CA LEU A 152 -17.30 24.73 -17.79
C LEU A 152 -17.20 25.88 -18.80
N PRO A 153 -17.14 27.13 -18.32
CA PRO A 153 -16.74 28.26 -19.17
C PRO A 153 -15.34 28.02 -19.78
N SER A 154 -15.16 28.41 -21.04
CA SER A 154 -13.88 28.23 -21.77
C SER A 154 -12.68 28.88 -21.07
N ARG A 155 -12.89 29.97 -20.32
CA ARG A 155 -11.85 30.64 -19.51
C ARG A 155 -11.39 29.87 -18.27
N VAL A 156 -12.11 28.79 -17.91
CA VAL A 156 -11.88 27.97 -16.70
C VAL A 156 -11.31 26.62 -17.08
N TYR A 157 -11.84 25.99 -18.12
CA TYR A 157 -11.39 24.67 -18.54
C TYR A 157 -9.92 24.68 -18.98
N SER A 158 -9.14 23.80 -18.40
CA SER A 158 -7.88 23.32 -18.94
C SER A 158 -7.73 21.84 -18.58
N LYS A 159 -6.92 21.10 -19.35
CA LYS A 159 -6.67 19.68 -19.08
C LYS A 159 -5.94 19.53 -17.74
N GLU A 160 -4.98 20.41 -17.49
CA GLU A 160 -4.14 20.47 -16.30
C GLU A 160 -4.97 20.73 -15.04
N LEU A 161 -6.01 21.57 -15.14
CA LEU A 161 -6.95 21.81 -14.04
C LEU A 161 -7.72 20.56 -13.64
N ILE A 162 -8.07 19.68 -14.57
CA ILE A 162 -8.77 18.43 -14.23
C ILE A 162 -7.77 17.40 -13.72
N GLU A 163 -6.61 17.27 -14.38
CA GLU A 163 -5.57 16.33 -13.96
C GLU A 163 -5.10 16.56 -12.52
N ILE A 164 -4.96 17.82 -12.08
CA ILE A 164 -4.56 18.09 -10.69
C ILE A 164 -5.58 17.58 -9.67
N LEU A 165 -6.88 17.53 -10.00
CA LEU A 165 -7.91 17.02 -9.07
C LEU A 165 -7.75 15.51 -8.82
N PHE A 166 -7.26 14.77 -9.81
CA PHE A 166 -6.97 13.34 -9.67
C PHE A 166 -5.66 13.09 -8.92
N HIS A 167 -4.73 14.04 -8.92
CA HIS A 167 -3.55 14.03 -8.05
C HIS A 167 -3.88 14.48 -6.62
N GLN A 168 -4.84 15.38 -6.47
CA GLN A 168 -5.28 15.98 -5.19
C GLN A 168 -6.80 15.78 -4.99
N PRO A 169 -7.24 14.57 -4.60
CA PRO A 169 -8.68 14.27 -4.41
C PRO A 169 -9.37 15.21 -3.42
N TYR A 170 -8.62 15.73 -2.45
CA TYR A 170 -9.02 16.84 -1.60
C TYR A 170 -8.29 18.09 -2.06
N SER A 171 -8.95 18.92 -2.86
CA SER A 171 -8.32 20.09 -3.46
C SER A 171 -8.53 21.37 -2.63
N LYS A 172 -7.59 22.31 -2.75
CA LYS A 172 -7.61 23.64 -2.13
C LYS A 172 -7.04 24.64 -3.14
N VAL A 173 -7.42 25.91 -3.00
CA VAL A 173 -6.91 27.01 -3.84
C VAL A 173 -5.39 26.98 -3.96
N GLN A 174 -4.69 26.69 -2.85
CA GLN A 174 -3.24 26.66 -2.80
C GLN A 174 -2.62 25.65 -3.79
N PHE A 175 -3.23 24.48 -4.00
CA PHE A 175 -2.68 23.47 -4.92
C PHE A 175 -2.72 23.94 -6.37
N LEU A 176 -3.76 24.67 -6.78
CA LEU A 176 -3.86 25.25 -8.12
C LEU A 176 -2.82 26.35 -8.32
N VAL A 177 -2.55 27.15 -7.28
CA VAL A 177 -1.52 28.20 -7.31
C VAL A 177 -0.12 27.58 -7.42
N GLU A 178 0.18 26.57 -6.59
CA GLU A 178 1.49 25.88 -6.59
C GLU A 178 1.76 25.14 -7.90
N ALA A 179 0.73 24.61 -8.55
CA ALA A 179 0.84 24.00 -9.87
C ALA A 179 0.89 25.02 -11.03
N GLY A 180 0.84 26.33 -10.74
CA GLY A 180 0.89 27.37 -11.77
C GLY A 180 -0.36 27.46 -12.65
N ILE A 181 -1.49 26.89 -12.21
CA ILE A 181 -2.74 26.87 -12.99
C ILE A 181 -3.39 28.26 -13.02
N ALA A 182 -3.41 28.96 -11.89
CA ALA A 182 -4.05 30.26 -11.77
C ALA A 182 -3.59 31.02 -10.52
N GLU A 183 -3.69 32.34 -10.55
CA GLU A 183 -3.56 33.18 -9.36
C GLU A 183 -4.68 32.90 -8.34
N ARG A 184 -4.43 33.18 -7.06
CA ARG A 184 -5.30 32.80 -5.93
C ARG A 184 -6.78 33.12 -6.14
N LYS A 185 -7.11 34.32 -6.65
CA LYS A 185 -8.51 34.73 -6.88
C LYS A 185 -9.15 33.90 -7.99
N THR A 186 -8.47 33.76 -9.12
CA THR A 186 -8.90 32.97 -10.27
C THR A 186 -9.02 31.48 -9.92
N ALA A 187 -8.07 30.93 -9.16
CA ALA A 187 -8.12 29.54 -8.68
C ALA A 187 -9.33 29.29 -7.77
N ALA A 188 -9.68 30.23 -6.89
CA ALA A 188 -10.89 30.13 -6.07
C ALA A 188 -12.16 30.14 -6.93
N ASP A 189 -12.21 30.97 -7.97
CA ASP A 189 -13.32 30.98 -8.91
C ASP A 189 -13.40 29.68 -9.72
N TYR A 190 -12.28 29.10 -10.15
CA TYR A 190 -12.25 27.82 -10.87
C TYR A 190 -12.81 26.67 -10.04
N LEU A 191 -12.42 26.57 -8.76
CA LEU A 191 -12.95 25.54 -7.87
C LEU A 191 -14.47 25.70 -7.64
N LYS A 192 -14.98 26.93 -7.57
CA LYS A 192 -16.43 27.18 -7.49
C LYS A 192 -17.18 26.76 -8.76
N GLU A 193 -16.62 27.02 -9.94
CA GLU A 193 -17.24 26.57 -11.19
C GLU A 193 -17.26 25.04 -11.30
N LEU A 194 -16.18 24.36 -10.87
CA LEU A 194 -16.14 22.90 -10.77
C LEU A 194 -17.16 22.34 -9.77
N GLU A 195 -17.43 23.03 -8.67
CA GLU A 195 -18.48 22.68 -7.71
C GLU A 195 -19.89 22.88 -8.29
N LYS A 196 -20.12 23.96 -9.05
CA LYS A 196 -21.43 24.20 -9.71
C LYS A 196 -21.82 23.08 -10.67
N ILE A 197 -20.86 22.52 -11.40
CA ILE A 197 -21.09 21.36 -12.27
C ILE A 197 -21.01 20.02 -11.51
N GLY A 198 -20.81 20.03 -10.19
CA GLY A 198 -20.78 18.83 -9.36
C GLY A 198 -19.58 17.92 -9.57
N VAL A 199 -18.48 18.43 -10.14
CA VAL A 199 -17.18 17.73 -10.18
C VAL A 199 -16.52 17.76 -8.79
N LEU A 200 -16.69 18.86 -8.05
CA LEU A 200 -16.26 19.02 -6.67
C LEU A 200 -17.45 19.21 -5.73
N LYS A 201 -17.18 19.08 -4.43
CA LYS A 201 -18.12 19.38 -3.34
C LYS A 201 -17.36 19.92 -2.13
N SER A 202 -17.83 21.02 -1.54
CA SER A 202 -17.28 21.60 -0.29
C SER A 202 -17.77 20.89 0.97
#